data_AF-A0A529JZ22-F1
#
_entry.id   AF-A0A529JZ22-F1
#
_cell.length_a   1.000
_cell.length_b   1.000
_cell.length_c   1.000
_cell.angle_alpha   90.00
_cell.angle_beta   90.00
_cell.angle_gamma   90.00
#
_symmetry.space_group_name_H-M   'P 1'
#
loop_
_entity.id
_entity.type
_entity.pdbx_description
1 polymer ?
#
loop_
_entity_poly.entity_id
_entity_poly.type
_entity_poly.pdbx_seq_one_letter_code
_entity_poly.pdbx_strand_id
1 'polypeptide(L)'
;HVMYVWVDALTNYITAAGYPDTANDRWSFWPANLHVIGKDIVRFHAVYWPAFLLSAGIDLPKRVFAHGFLFNRGEKMSKSVGNVVDPFAMIEHYGLDQVRYFFMREVPFGQDGSYSHEAIVNRTNAD
;
A
#
# COMPACT_ATOMS: atom_id res chain seq x y z
N HIS A 1 16.35 -7.28 -25.61
CA HIS A 1 15.35 -6.36 -25.06
C HIS A 1 14.96 -6.83 -23.66
N VAL A 2 14.63 -5.91 -22.75
CA VAL A 2 14.20 -6.20 -21.37
C VAL A 2 12.80 -5.63 -21.18
N MET A 3 11.94 -6.32 -20.41
CA MET A 3 10.60 -5.82 -20.11
C MET A 3 10.66 -4.52 -19.31
N TYR A 4 9.71 -3.62 -19.59
CA TYR A 4 9.53 -2.42 -18.79
C TYR A 4 9.10 -2.79 -17.36
N VAL A 5 9.73 -2.17 -16.36
CA VAL A 5 9.61 -2.57 -14.95
C VAL A 5 8.17 -2.65 -14.45
N TRP A 6 7.26 -1.79 -14.92
CA TRP A 6 5.87 -1.83 -14.47
C TRP A 6 5.07 -3.02 -15.02
N VAL A 7 5.44 -3.54 -16.20
CA VAL A 7 4.83 -4.78 -16.71
C VAL A 7 5.21 -5.94 -15.82
N ASP A 8 6.51 -6.08 -15.54
CA ASP A 8 7.05 -7.14 -14.68
C ASP A 8 6.51 -7.02 -13.24
N ALA A 9 6.59 -5.82 -12.67
CA ALA A 9 6.13 -5.56 -11.31
C ALA A 9 4.63 -5.82 -11.14
N LEU A 10 3.74 -5.36 -12.03
CA LEU A 10 2.30 -5.58 -11.88
C LEU A 10 1.91 -7.06 -11.99
N THR A 11 2.69 -7.84 -12.73
CA THR A 11 2.47 -9.29 -12.89
C THR A 11 2.66 -10.06 -11.57
N ASN A 12 3.31 -9.46 -10.55
CA ASN A 12 3.47 -10.06 -9.22
C ASN A 12 2.15 -10.59 -8.62
N TYR A 13 1.03 -9.89 -8.87
CA TYR A 13 -0.25 -10.24 -8.28
C TYR A 13 -0.79 -11.58 -8.79
N ILE A 14 -0.62 -11.85 -10.08
CA ILE A 14 -1.10 -13.10 -10.69
C ILE A 14 -0.08 -14.23 -10.53
N THR A 15 1.22 -13.93 -10.52
CA THR A 15 2.25 -14.96 -10.28
C THR A 15 2.20 -15.48 -8.85
N ALA A 16 1.94 -14.60 -7.86
CA ALA A 16 1.71 -15.03 -6.48
C ALA A 16 0.44 -15.90 -6.33
N ALA A 17 -0.56 -15.68 -7.19
CA ALA A 17 -1.77 -16.50 -7.30
C ALA A 17 -1.58 -17.77 -8.16
N GLY A 18 -0.38 -18.06 -8.67
CA GLY A 18 -0.07 -19.30 -9.38
C GLY A 18 -0.11 -19.22 -10.92
N TYR A 19 -0.43 -18.06 -11.50
CA TYR A 19 -0.32 -17.85 -12.95
C TYR A 19 1.12 -18.10 -13.44
N PRO A 20 1.35 -18.73 -14.60
CA PRO A 20 0.38 -19.06 -15.65
C PRO A 20 -0.39 -20.38 -15.47
N ASP A 21 -0.10 -21.15 -14.43
CA ASP A 21 -0.82 -22.40 -14.16
C ASP A 21 -2.18 -22.12 -13.52
N THR A 22 -3.22 -21.98 -14.34
CA THR A 22 -4.58 -21.71 -13.87
C THR A 22 -5.25 -22.92 -13.19
N ALA A 23 -4.61 -24.10 -13.22
CA ALA A 23 -5.01 -25.25 -12.42
C ALA A 23 -4.40 -25.24 -11.00
N ASN A 24 -3.50 -24.30 -10.71
CA ASN A 24 -2.93 -24.11 -9.39
C ASN A 24 -4.04 -23.78 -8.36
N ASP A 25 -4.00 -24.40 -7.19
CA ASP A 25 -4.98 -24.18 -6.12
C ASP A 25 -5.14 -22.69 -5.75
N ARG A 26 -4.07 -21.90 -5.86
CA ARG A 26 -4.06 -20.46 -5.55
C ARG A 26 -4.72 -19.61 -6.63
N TRP A 27 -4.95 -20.13 -7.83
CA TRP A 27 -5.57 -19.35 -8.90
C TRP A 27 -6.99 -18.91 -8.53
N SER A 28 -7.64 -19.66 -7.63
CA SER A 28 -8.91 -19.31 -7.02
C SER A 28 -8.93 -17.97 -6.26
N PHE A 29 -7.77 -17.44 -5.86
CA PHE A 29 -7.66 -16.10 -5.25
C PHE A 29 -7.69 -14.97 -6.28
N TRP A 30 -7.55 -15.28 -7.57
CA TRP A 30 -7.77 -14.35 -8.67
C TRP A 30 -9.20 -14.48 -9.22
N PRO A 31 -9.90 -13.37 -9.54
CA PRO A 31 -9.46 -11.98 -9.45
C PRO A 31 -9.39 -11.45 -8.00
N ALA A 32 -8.35 -10.67 -7.74
CA ALA A 32 -8.16 -10.05 -6.43
C ALA A 32 -9.38 -9.21 -6.02
N ASN A 33 -9.89 -9.40 -4.80
CA ASN A 33 -10.98 -8.59 -4.27
C ASN A 33 -10.57 -7.13 -4.05
N LEU A 34 -9.29 -6.88 -3.73
CA LEU A 34 -8.78 -5.55 -3.40
C LEU A 34 -7.28 -5.44 -3.71
N HIS A 35 -6.90 -4.34 -4.35
CA HIS A 35 -5.53 -3.85 -4.34
C HIS A 35 -5.44 -2.62 -3.44
N VAL A 36 -4.60 -2.67 -2.40
CA VAL A 36 -4.29 -1.52 -1.53
C VAL A 36 -2.95 -0.94 -1.97
N ILE A 37 -2.96 0.34 -2.36
CA ILE A 37 -1.79 1.02 -2.92
C ILE A 37 -1.66 2.45 -2.37
N GLY A 38 -0.49 3.05 -2.55
CA GLY A 38 -0.33 4.50 -2.42
C GLY A 38 -0.97 5.24 -3.61
N LYS A 39 -1.49 6.45 -3.37
CA LYS A 39 -2.11 7.27 -4.43
C LYS A 39 -1.18 7.66 -5.58
N ASP A 40 0.13 7.64 -5.36
CA ASP A 40 1.16 7.96 -6.36
C ASP A 40 1.26 6.94 -7.50
N ILE A 41 0.82 5.69 -7.26
CA ILE A 41 0.89 4.61 -8.25
C ILE A 41 -0.49 4.21 -8.81
N VAL A 42 -1.53 5.03 -8.57
CA VAL A 42 -2.91 4.73 -8.97
C VAL A 42 -3.06 4.54 -10.47
N ARG A 43 -2.36 5.34 -11.30
CA ARG A 43 -2.45 5.23 -12.77
C ARG A 43 -1.98 3.87 -13.27
N PHE A 44 -0.95 3.29 -12.65
CA PHE A 44 -0.46 1.96 -13.01
C PHE A 44 -1.51 0.88 -12.72
N HIS A 45 -2.26 1.01 -11.62
CA HIS A 45 -3.23 0.00 -11.17
C HIS A 45 -4.64 0.19 -11.74
N ALA A 46 -5.00 1.42 -12.13
CA ALA A 46 -6.35 1.75 -12.61
C ALA A 46 -6.42 1.94 -14.14
N VAL A 47 -5.28 2.05 -14.84
CA VAL A 47 -5.23 2.24 -16.30
C VAL A 47 -4.39 1.16 -16.97
N TYR A 48 -3.09 1.08 -16.65
CA TYR A 48 -2.19 0.18 -17.37
C TYR A 48 -2.42 -1.28 -17.01
N TRP A 49 -2.57 -1.59 -15.71
CA TRP A 49 -2.80 -2.96 -15.28
C TRP A 49 -4.09 -3.58 -15.85
N PRO A 50 -5.25 -2.89 -15.79
CA PRO A 50 -6.45 -3.37 -16.46
C PRO A 50 -6.25 -3.57 -17.97
N ALA A 51 -5.54 -2.66 -18.66
CA ALA A 51 -5.26 -2.81 -20.08
C ALA A 51 -4.42 -4.06 -20.38
N PHE A 52 -3.40 -4.35 -19.57
CA PHE A 52 -2.57 -5.55 -19.71
C PHE A 52 -3.38 -6.83 -19.48
N LEU A 53 -4.20 -6.86 -18.43
CA LEU A 53 -5.08 -7.98 -18.10
C LEU A 53 -6.11 -8.24 -19.20
N LEU A 54 -6.80 -7.20 -19.67
CA LEU A 54 -7.78 -7.30 -20.76
C LEU A 54 -7.12 -7.80 -22.04
N SER A 55 -5.93 -7.30 -22.37
CA SER A 55 -5.16 -7.78 -23.52
C SER A 55 -4.75 -9.25 -23.40
N ALA A 56 -4.54 -9.75 -22.18
CA ALA A 56 -4.18 -11.12 -21.90
C ALA A 56 -5.41 -12.05 -21.71
N GLY A 57 -6.64 -11.51 -21.76
CA GLY A 57 -7.86 -12.27 -21.50
C GLY A 57 -8.01 -12.71 -20.03
N ILE A 58 -7.43 -11.97 -19.08
CA ILE A 58 -7.47 -12.26 -17.65
C ILE A 58 -8.47 -11.31 -16.97
N ASP A 59 -9.24 -11.85 -16.02
CA ASP A 59 -10.21 -11.07 -15.24
C ASP A 59 -9.57 -9.91 -14.47
N LEU A 60 -10.31 -8.81 -14.32
CA LEU A 60 -9.88 -7.61 -13.62
C LEU A 60 -10.01 -7.74 -12.09
N PRO A 61 -9.14 -7.07 -11.31
CA PRO A 61 -9.35 -6.95 -9.86
C PRO A 61 -10.66 -6.20 -9.57
N LYS A 62 -11.35 -6.61 -8.50
CA LYS A 62 -12.70 -6.09 -8.18
C LYS A 62 -12.68 -4.65 -7.67
N ARG A 63 -11.58 -4.22 -7.05
CA ARG A 63 -11.43 -2.88 -6.47
C ARG A 63 -9.96 -2.48 -6.35
N VAL A 64 -9.68 -1.22 -6.63
CA VAL A 64 -8.42 -0.55 -6.27
C VAL A 64 -8.73 0.48 -5.20
N PHE A 65 -8.02 0.42 -4.07
CA PHE A 65 -8.08 1.39 -2.99
C PHE A 65 -6.73 2.07 -2.84
N ALA A 66 -6.70 3.39 -3.05
CA ALA A 66 -5.51 4.21 -2.90
C ALA A 66 -5.57 4.97 -1.57
N HIS A 67 -4.61 4.72 -0.68
CA HIS A 67 -4.46 5.51 0.54
C HIS A 67 -3.64 6.79 0.28
N GLY A 68 -3.81 7.78 1.17
CA GLY A 68 -3.05 9.03 1.10
C GLY A 68 -1.61 8.88 1.56
N PHE A 69 -0.88 9.99 1.54
CA PHE A 69 0.48 10.08 2.06
C PHE A 69 0.49 10.20 3.59
N LEU A 70 1.59 9.75 4.18
CA LEU A 70 1.94 10.02 5.56
C LEU A 70 2.99 11.14 5.61
N PHE A 71 2.67 12.19 6.34
CA PHE A 71 3.53 13.34 6.60
C PHE A 71 4.11 13.27 8.01
N ASN A 72 5.29 13.85 8.24
CA ASN A 72 5.85 14.03 9.57
C ASN A 72 5.72 15.52 9.94
N ARG A 73 4.90 15.84 10.96
CA ARG A 73 4.56 17.21 11.35
C ARG A 73 4.13 18.10 10.16
N GLY A 74 3.32 17.53 9.26
CA GLY A 74 2.84 18.21 8.04
C GLY A 74 3.82 18.24 6.87
N GLU A 75 5.07 17.80 7.06
CA GLU A 75 6.08 17.77 5.99
C GLU A 75 6.23 16.40 5.34
N LYS A 76 6.44 16.39 4.02
CA LYS A 76 6.62 15.14 3.29
C LYS A 76 7.91 14.48 3.76
N MET A 77 7.83 13.21 4.13
CA MET A 77 9.01 12.45 4.52
C MET A 77 9.98 12.31 3.34
N SER A 78 11.24 12.67 3.54
CA SER A 78 12.31 12.46 2.57
C SER A 78 13.67 12.27 3.25
N LYS A 79 14.51 11.42 2.66
CA LYS A 79 15.86 11.19 3.16
C LYS A 79 16.72 12.46 3.14
N SER A 80 16.50 13.34 2.17
CA SER A 80 17.24 14.61 2.01
C SER A 80 16.93 15.63 3.09
N VAL A 81 15.67 15.69 3.57
CA VAL A 81 15.26 16.58 4.67
C VAL A 81 15.62 15.98 6.04
N GLY A 82 15.84 14.66 6.10
CA GLY A 82 16.20 13.96 7.35
C GLY A 82 15.01 13.77 8.30
N ASN A 83 13.78 13.95 7.80
CA ASN A 83 12.54 13.82 8.57
C ASN A 83 11.86 12.45 8.39
N VAL A 84 12.57 11.46 7.87
CA VAL A 84 12.05 10.08 7.72
C VAL A 84 11.89 9.47 9.10
N VAL A 85 10.73 8.87 9.34
CA VAL A 85 10.45 8.12 10.56
C VAL A 85 10.53 6.63 10.25
N ASP A 86 11.39 5.92 10.97
CA ASP A 86 11.50 4.47 10.86
C ASP A 86 10.37 3.80 11.65
N PRO A 87 9.49 2.99 11.00
CA PRO A 87 8.43 2.29 11.71
C PRO A 87 8.96 1.32 12.78
N PHE A 88 10.15 0.74 12.63
CA PHE A 88 10.71 -0.17 13.64
C PHE A 88 11.16 0.60 14.88
N ALA A 89 11.80 1.76 14.71
CA ALA A 89 12.13 2.65 15.81
C ALA A 89 10.86 3.15 16.54
N MET A 90 9.77 3.41 15.81
CA MET A 90 8.48 3.72 16.43
C MET A 90 7.95 2.55 17.27
N ILE A 91 8.02 1.32 16.75
CA ILE A 91 7.55 0.13 17.46
C ILE A 91 8.39 -0.12 18.72
N GLU A 92 9.71 0.03 18.65
CA GLU A 92 10.60 -0.06 19.81
C GLU A 92 10.27 0.98 20.88
N HIS A 93 9.85 2.18 20.47
CA HIS A 93 9.58 3.28 21.40
C HIS A 93 8.16 3.25 22.00
N TYR A 94 7.13 2.97 21.19
CA TYR A 94 5.72 3.06 21.61
C TYR A 94 5.03 1.71 21.79
N GLY A 95 5.56 0.63 21.21
CA GLY A 95 4.92 -0.69 21.15
C GLY A 95 4.15 -0.95 19.86
N LEU A 96 4.07 -2.22 19.47
CA LEU A 96 3.48 -2.66 18.19
C LEU A 96 2.00 -2.26 18.08
N ASP A 97 1.21 -2.55 19.11
CA ASP A 97 -0.23 -2.33 19.08
C ASP A 97 -0.58 -0.84 19.10
N GLN A 98 0.19 -0.05 19.84
CA GLN A 98 0.08 1.41 19.92
C GLN A 98 0.32 2.06 18.56
N VAL A 99 1.37 1.64 17.84
CA VAL A 99 1.68 2.14 16.49
C VAL A 99 0.57 1.76 15.50
N ARG A 100 0.11 0.51 15.52
CA ARG A 100 -0.99 0.05 14.65
C ARG A 100 -2.27 0.84 14.94
N TYR A 101 -2.63 0.97 16.22
CA TYR A 101 -3.82 1.69 16.65
C TYR A 101 -3.77 3.15 16.21
N PHE A 102 -2.66 3.84 16.47
CA PHE A 102 -2.48 5.23 16.08
C PHE A 102 -2.75 5.44 14.59
N PHE A 103 -2.07 4.70 13.71
CA PHE A 103 -2.24 4.89 12.26
C PHE A 103 -3.63 4.52 11.77
N MET A 104 -4.24 3.47 12.33
CA MET A 104 -5.61 3.08 11.96
C MET A 104 -6.67 4.07 12.46
N ARG A 105 -6.36 4.87 13.50
CA ARG A 105 -7.30 5.78 14.15
C ARG A 105 -7.15 7.24 13.74
N GLU A 106 -5.91 7.70 13.54
CA GLU A 106 -5.55 9.10 13.27
C GLU A 106 -5.41 9.42 11.78
N VAL A 107 -5.22 8.41 10.93
CA VAL A 107 -5.08 8.61 9.48
C VAL A 107 -6.36 8.16 8.79
N PRO A 108 -7.22 9.09 8.34
CA PRO A 108 -8.43 8.72 7.63
C PRO A 108 -8.09 8.01 6.32
N PHE A 109 -8.68 6.84 6.10
CA PHE A 109 -8.47 6.05 4.90
C PHE A 109 -8.81 6.87 3.63
N GLY A 110 -7.82 7.00 2.74
CA GLY A 110 -7.93 7.73 1.47
C GLY A 110 -7.54 9.22 1.55
N GLN A 111 -7.37 9.78 2.75
CA GLN A 111 -6.85 11.12 2.94
C GLN A 111 -5.37 11.07 3.35
N ASP A 112 -4.71 12.21 3.18
CA ASP A 112 -3.37 12.41 3.72
C ASP A 112 -3.45 12.54 5.24
N GLY A 113 -2.50 11.91 5.94
CA GLY A 113 -2.39 11.96 7.40
C GLY A 113 -1.02 12.45 7.83
N SER A 114 -0.91 12.86 9.10
CA SER A 114 0.38 13.24 9.67
C SER A 114 0.65 12.58 11.00
N TYR A 115 1.90 12.16 11.18
CA TYR A 115 2.47 11.73 12.45
C TYR A 115 3.14 12.90 13.18
N SER A 116 3.01 12.93 14.50
CA SER A 116 3.93 13.61 15.42
C SER A 116 4.06 12.81 16.72
N HIS A 117 5.16 12.99 17.46
CA HIS A 117 5.36 12.35 18.77
C HIS A 117 4.23 12.68 19.74
N GLU A 118 3.81 13.95 19.76
CA GLU A 118 2.75 14.44 20.64
C GLU A 118 1.40 13.79 20.30
N ALA A 119 1.10 13.61 19.00
CA ALA A 119 -0.13 13.00 18.55
C ALA A 119 -0.24 11.52 18.96
N ILE A 120 0.84 10.74 18.79
CA ILE A 120 0.82 9.32 19.17
C ILE A 120 0.75 9.15 20.68
N VAL A 121 1.54 9.90 21.46
CA VAL A 121 1.53 9.83 22.93
C VAL A 121 0.15 10.21 23.48
N ASN A 122 -0.43 11.30 22.98
CA ASN A 122 -1.77 11.72 23.43
C ASN A 122 -2.82 10.68 23.07
N ARG A 123 -2.78 10.10 21.86
CA ARG A 123 -3.73 9.06 21.45
C ARG A 123 -3.58 7.79 22.28
N THR A 124 -2.37 7.35 22.58
CA THR A 124 -2.14 6.12 23.34
C THR A 124 -2.45 6.25 24.82
N ASN A 125 -2.38 7.46 25.38
CA ASN A 125 -2.63 7.71 26.82
C ASN A 125 -4.06 8.17 27.12
N ALA A 126 -4.83 8.61 26.11
CA ALA A 126 -6.21 9.07 26.27
C ALA A 126 -7.26 7.94 26.22
N ASP A 127 -6.82 6.71 25.96
CA ASP A 127 -7.60 5.47 26.07
C ASP A 127 -7.03 4.61 27.22
#